data_AF-A0A449IEY7-F1
#
_entry.id   AF-A0A449IEY7-F1
#
_cell.length_a   1.000
_cell.length_b   1.000
_cell.length_c   1.000
_cell.angle_alpha   90.00
_cell.angle_beta   90.00
_cell.angle_gamma   90.00
#
_symmetry.space_group_name_H-M   'P 1'
#
loop_
_entity.id
_entity.type
_entity.pdbx_description
1 polymer ?
#
loop_
_entity_poly.entity_id
_entity_poly.type
_entity_poly.pdbx_seq_one_letter_code
_entity_poly.pdbx_strand_id
1 'polypeptide(L)'
;MQTEHKPTLDDGEPIKWNFSVEAYMSQTYDFSNDSLNALYQKTKANQWDVNTDIDWSYELNPDNPLGMPDGTLLIYGTDVWNKMNEKNRAEIRHHSQGWTLSQVLHGEQAALICASKLAVAEESLSARLCAAGQIIDEARHIEAFGRLVNNKLPISYPMSKALKGLLEDTITTSKLDMTNLGMQVLVEGIALSLFQSMVAYTKDPFIKDLMTRIQRDEARHFAIGRITLGNVYKEMSGTERKEREEFVVEGAYTLYEHLCADDIWEPMGLSKKECSHLVRSSEVANSMRRSIFRRLVPTIREMGLLTPRVSDAFEKLRVLDYAAMPMPA
;
A
#
# COMPACT_ATOMS: atom_id res chain seq x y z
N MET A 1 30.35 -9.27 -18.04
CA MET A 1 30.27 -10.58 -17.35
C MET A 1 29.05 -10.55 -16.44
N GLN A 2 28.29 -11.64 -16.44
CA GLN A 2 26.87 -11.74 -16.12
C GLN A 2 26.47 -11.35 -14.67
N THR A 3 25.21 -10.93 -14.60
CA THR A 3 24.38 -10.36 -13.54
C THR A 3 24.15 -11.25 -12.32
N GLU A 4 24.17 -10.71 -11.10
CA GLU A 4 23.43 -11.31 -9.99
C GLU A 4 22.55 -10.27 -9.30
N HIS A 5 21.33 -10.15 -9.84
CA HIS A 5 20.16 -9.64 -9.15
C HIS A 5 19.18 -10.82 -9.05
N LYS A 6 18.95 -11.41 -7.88
CA LYS A 6 17.94 -12.47 -7.72
C LYS A 6 17.29 -12.37 -6.35
N PRO A 7 16.02 -11.95 -6.29
CA PRO A 7 14.93 -12.93 -6.49
C PRO A 7 14.01 -12.63 -7.67
N THR A 8 13.22 -13.62 -8.10
CA THR A 8 12.39 -13.62 -9.33
C THR A 8 11.04 -14.32 -9.13
N LEU A 9 10.43 -14.18 -7.94
CA LEU A 9 9.24 -14.89 -7.42
C LEU A 9 9.46 -16.39 -7.12
N ASP A 10 8.91 -16.81 -5.98
CA ASP A 10 8.86 -18.20 -5.47
C ASP A 10 7.92 -19.03 -6.35
N ASP A 11 8.33 -20.25 -6.70
CA ASP A 11 7.58 -21.26 -7.47
C ASP A 11 6.33 -21.77 -6.71
N GLY A 12 5.92 -21.05 -5.66
CA GLY A 12 4.85 -21.40 -4.76
C GLY A 12 3.52 -21.49 -5.49
N GLU A 13 2.71 -22.46 -5.06
CA GLU A 13 1.34 -22.63 -5.53
C GLU A 13 0.54 -21.31 -5.39
N PRO A 14 -0.36 -21.00 -6.34
CA PRO A 14 -1.25 -19.86 -6.23
C PRO A 14 -1.95 -19.84 -4.87
N ILE A 15 -1.90 -18.69 -4.21
CA ILE A 15 -2.56 -18.52 -2.91
C ILE A 15 -4.08 -18.53 -3.14
N LYS A 16 -4.77 -19.42 -2.44
CA LYS A 16 -6.22 -19.53 -2.47
C LYS A 16 -6.77 -19.08 -1.13
N TRP A 17 -7.46 -17.95 -1.13
CA TRP A 17 -8.22 -17.48 0.02
C TRP A 17 -9.70 -17.71 -0.21
N ASN A 18 -10.36 -18.31 0.76
CA ASN A 18 -11.81 -18.51 0.73
C ASN A 18 -12.48 -17.35 1.44
N PHE A 19 -13.43 -16.70 0.77
CA PHE A 19 -14.34 -15.75 1.39
C PHE A 19 -15.76 -16.00 0.90
N SER A 20 -16.74 -15.69 1.72
CA SER A 20 -18.15 -15.69 1.36
C SER A 20 -18.70 -14.29 1.53
N VAL A 21 -19.54 -13.86 0.59
CA VAL A 21 -20.22 -12.57 0.69
C VAL A 21 -21.62 -12.68 0.07
N GLU A 22 -22.59 -12.02 0.69
CA GLU A 22 -23.93 -11.92 0.12
C GLU A 22 -23.91 -10.93 -1.04
N ALA A 23 -24.51 -11.32 -2.16
CA ALA A 23 -24.70 -10.42 -3.29
C ALA A 23 -25.91 -9.53 -3.02
N TYR A 24 -25.70 -8.22 -3.01
CA TYR A 24 -26.78 -7.26 -2.83
C TYR A 24 -27.21 -6.67 -4.18
N MET A 25 -28.53 -6.64 -4.42
CA MET A 25 -29.14 -5.93 -5.54
C MET A 25 -30.16 -4.95 -4.99
N SER A 26 -29.91 -3.65 -5.19
CA SER A 26 -30.82 -2.60 -4.73
C SER A 26 -32.15 -2.66 -5.49
N GLN A 27 -33.25 -2.45 -4.78
CA GLN A 27 -34.58 -2.23 -5.36
C GLN A 27 -34.81 -0.75 -5.73
N THR A 28 -33.91 0.13 -5.30
CA THR A 28 -33.93 1.56 -5.59
C THR A 28 -32.68 1.99 -6.34
N TYR A 29 -32.82 2.97 -7.22
CA TYR A 29 -31.68 3.63 -7.87
C TYR A 29 -31.31 4.91 -7.12
N ASP A 30 -31.14 4.77 -5.80
CA ASP A 30 -30.76 5.88 -4.94
C ASP A 30 -29.26 6.19 -5.09
N PHE A 31 -28.98 7.42 -5.52
CA PHE A 31 -27.64 7.99 -5.64
C PHE A 31 -27.48 9.15 -4.65
N SER A 32 -28.04 9.05 -3.44
CA SER A 32 -28.04 10.13 -2.44
C SER A 32 -26.67 10.53 -1.90
N ASN A 33 -25.62 9.71 -2.07
CA ASN A 33 -24.27 10.06 -1.64
C ASN A 33 -23.51 10.86 -2.71
N ASP A 34 -23.69 12.18 -2.69
CA ASP A 34 -23.04 13.12 -3.63
C ASP A 34 -21.52 13.02 -3.63
N SER A 35 -20.91 12.75 -2.47
CA SER A 35 -19.44 12.67 -2.36
C SER A 35 -18.88 11.44 -3.08
N LEU A 36 -19.51 10.27 -2.89
CA LEU A 36 -19.15 9.06 -3.61
C LEU A 36 -19.46 9.19 -5.11
N ASN A 37 -20.59 9.79 -5.48
CA ASN A 37 -20.91 10.03 -6.88
C ASN A 37 -19.86 10.91 -7.57
N ALA A 38 -19.41 11.97 -6.90
CA ALA A 38 -18.36 12.84 -7.42
C ALA A 38 -17.03 12.09 -7.62
N LEU A 39 -16.66 11.20 -6.70
CA LEU A 39 -15.48 10.34 -6.84
C LEU A 39 -15.65 9.36 -8.00
N TYR A 40 -16.82 8.76 -8.17
CA TYR A 40 -17.12 7.92 -9.32
C TYR A 40 -17.04 8.67 -10.66
N GLN A 41 -17.53 9.91 -10.73
CA GLN A 41 -17.35 10.74 -11.94
C GLN A 41 -15.86 11.00 -12.22
N LYS A 42 -15.07 11.29 -11.17
CA LYS A 42 -13.61 11.46 -11.30
C LYS A 42 -12.93 10.18 -11.80
N THR A 43 -13.34 9.00 -11.34
CA THR A 43 -12.78 7.72 -11.83
C THR A 43 -12.97 7.60 -13.34
N LYS A 44 -14.18 7.84 -13.85
CA LYS A 44 -14.44 7.79 -15.30
C LYS A 44 -13.66 8.84 -16.09
N ALA A 45 -13.63 10.07 -15.58
CA ALA A 45 -13.00 11.19 -16.29
C ALA A 45 -11.46 11.08 -16.35
N ASN A 46 -10.86 10.36 -15.40
CA ASN A 46 -9.40 10.25 -15.27
C ASN A 46 -8.85 8.87 -15.68
N GLN A 47 -9.61 8.10 -16.45
CA GLN A 47 -9.12 6.85 -17.01
C GLN A 47 -7.88 7.11 -17.88
N TRP A 48 -6.96 6.16 -17.85
CA TRP A 48 -5.76 6.10 -18.66
C TRP A 48 -5.49 4.66 -19.09
N ASP A 49 -4.70 4.49 -20.13
CA ASP A 49 -4.39 3.20 -20.73
C ASP A 49 -2.90 2.90 -20.60
N VAL A 50 -2.58 1.74 -20.04
CA VAL A 50 -1.20 1.35 -19.74
C VAL A 50 -0.35 1.26 -21.02
N ASN A 51 -0.93 0.90 -22.16
CA ASN A 51 -0.20 0.66 -23.39
C ASN A 51 0.03 1.92 -24.23
N THR A 52 -0.89 2.87 -24.17
CA THR A 52 -0.91 4.05 -25.05
C THR A 52 -0.54 5.34 -24.33
N ASP A 53 -0.81 5.47 -23.04
CA ASP A 53 -0.49 6.69 -22.27
C ASP A 53 0.88 6.67 -21.59
N ILE A 54 1.55 5.51 -21.56
CA ILE A 54 2.87 5.33 -20.95
C ILE A 54 3.91 5.00 -22.03
N ASP A 55 5.00 5.76 -22.08
CA ASP A 55 6.11 5.51 -23.01
C ASP A 55 7.06 4.42 -22.49
N TRP A 56 6.70 3.16 -22.77
CA TRP A 56 7.52 2.01 -22.40
C TRP A 56 8.83 1.86 -23.18
N SER A 57 9.09 2.69 -24.20
CA SER A 57 10.37 2.70 -24.90
C SER A 57 11.48 3.39 -24.10
N TYR A 58 11.11 4.16 -23.07
CA TYR A 58 12.04 4.85 -22.19
C TYR A 58 12.89 3.86 -21.38
N GLU A 59 14.22 4.00 -21.43
CA GLU A 59 15.15 3.13 -20.71
C GLU A 59 15.50 3.71 -19.33
N LEU A 60 15.29 2.91 -18.28
CA LEU A 60 15.61 3.30 -16.91
C LEU A 60 17.12 3.32 -16.68
N ASN A 61 17.57 4.13 -15.72
CA ASN A 61 18.95 4.10 -15.27
C ASN A 61 19.26 2.72 -14.64
N PRO A 62 20.24 1.96 -15.16
CA PRO A 62 20.55 0.63 -14.67
C PRO A 62 21.15 0.61 -13.26
N ASP A 63 21.61 1.73 -12.68
CA ASP A 63 22.13 1.77 -11.31
C ASP A 63 21.13 2.33 -10.29
N ASN A 64 20.04 2.93 -10.78
CA ASN A 64 18.96 3.48 -9.96
C ASN A 64 17.66 3.53 -10.76
N PRO A 65 17.00 2.39 -10.98
CA PRO A 65 15.83 2.28 -11.85
C PRO A 65 14.69 3.24 -11.49
N LEU A 66 14.40 3.41 -10.19
CA LEU A 66 13.34 4.33 -9.74
C LEU A 66 13.77 5.80 -9.66
N GLY A 67 15.05 6.12 -9.93
CA GLY A 67 15.57 7.49 -9.85
C GLY A 67 15.44 8.12 -8.46
N MET A 68 15.37 7.30 -7.41
CA MET A 68 15.16 7.74 -6.02
C MET A 68 16.47 8.15 -5.36
N PRO A 69 16.49 9.17 -4.48
CA PRO A 69 17.70 9.55 -3.77
C PRO A 69 18.04 8.55 -2.66
N ASP A 70 19.33 8.31 -2.42
CA ASP A 70 19.80 7.34 -1.41
C ASP A 70 19.26 7.59 -0.01
N GLY A 71 18.93 8.85 0.31
CA GLY A 71 18.28 9.19 1.56
C GLY A 71 17.04 8.35 1.86
N THR A 72 16.31 7.87 0.84
CA THR A 72 15.10 7.04 1.01
C THR A 72 15.39 5.57 1.32
N LEU A 73 16.65 5.14 1.32
CA LEU A 73 17.02 3.76 1.64
C LEU A 73 17.08 3.58 3.17
N LEU A 74 16.49 2.51 3.68
CA LEU A 74 16.43 2.26 5.13
C LEU A 74 17.81 2.11 5.80
N ILE A 75 18.80 1.64 5.04
CA ILE A 75 20.17 1.45 5.51
C ILE A 75 21.03 2.72 5.37
N TYR A 76 20.50 3.79 4.76
CA TYR A 76 21.21 5.04 4.52
C TYR A 76 21.74 5.64 5.83
N GLY A 77 22.98 6.14 5.78
CA GLY A 77 23.65 6.78 6.92
C GLY A 77 24.23 5.82 7.97
N THR A 78 23.97 4.50 7.86
CA THR A 78 24.59 3.50 8.74
C THR A 78 26.05 3.23 8.37
N ASP A 79 26.82 2.67 9.31
CA ASP A 79 28.22 2.28 9.07
C ASP A 79 28.38 1.28 7.90
N VAL A 80 27.39 0.41 7.71
CA VAL A 80 27.35 -0.55 6.60
C VAL A 80 27.26 0.19 5.27
N TRP A 81 26.32 1.15 5.16
CA TRP A 81 26.15 1.98 3.96
C TRP A 81 27.36 2.85 3.65
N ASN A 82 27.97 3.45 4.69
CA ASN A 82 29.11 4.35 4.53
C ASN A 82 30.38 3.64 4.04
N LYS A 83 30.49 2.32 4.25
CA LYS A 83 31.61 1.49 3.77
C LYS A 83 31.41 0.91 2.36
N MET A 84 30.20 1.03 1.79
CA MET A 84 29.90 0.47 0.47
C MET A 84 30.44 1.35 -0.66
N ASN A 85 30.96 0.69 -1.70
CA ASN A 85 31.28 1.33 -2.97
C ASN A 85 30.01 1.53 -3.82
N GLU A 86 30.13 2.26 -4.93
CA GLU A 86 28.98 2.56 -5.80
C GLU A 86 28.30 1.31 -6.39
N LYS A 87 29.07 0.25 -6.66
CA LYS A 87 28.51 -1.02 -7.14
C LYS A 87 27.56 -1.65 -6.10
N ASN A 88 28.01 -1.76 -4.85
CA ASN A 88 27.20 -2.34 -3.78
C ASN A 88 25.99 -1.44 -3.44
N ARG A 89 26.13 -0.11 -3.58
CA ARG A 89 25.00 0.82 -3.42
C ARG A 89 23.96 0.64 -4.51
N ALA A 90 24.38 0.48 -5.77
CA ALA A 90 23.47 0.18 -6.87
C ALA A 90 22.72 -1.13 -6.62
N GLU A 91 23.41 -2.18 -6.15
CA GLU A 91 22.77 -3.44 -5.77
C GLU A 91 21.71 -3.27 -4.68
N ILE A 92 21.97 -2.48 -3.63
CA ILE A 92 20.96 -2.17 -2.60
C ILE A 92 19.75 -1.45 -3.20
N ARG A 93 19.98 -0.47 -4.08
CA ARG A 93 18.89 0.25 -4.74
C ARG A 93 18.01 -0.74 -5.51
N HIS A 94 18.61 -1.62 -6.29
CA HIS A 94 17.91 -2.66 -7.03
C HIS A 94 17.05 -3.57 -6.14
N HIS A 95 17.63 -4.14 -5.09
CA HIS A 95 16.90 -5.03 -4.19
C HIS A 95 15.80 -4.29 -3.40
N SER A 96 16.08 -3.09 -2.91
CA SER A 96 15.11 -2.28 -2.19
C SER A 96 13.95 -1.83 -3.08
N GLN A 97 14.24 -1.38 -4.30
CA GLN A 97 13.24 -0.95 -5.27
C GLN A 97 12.42 -2.15 -5.78
N GLY A 98 13.08 -3.25 -6.15
CA GLY A 98 12.42 -4.48 -6.60
C GLY A 98 11.52 -5.08 -5.52
N TRP A 99 11.98 -5.14 -4.27
CA TRP A 99 11.15 -5.56 -3.13
C TRP A 99 9.93 -4.66 -2.99
N THR A 100 10.11 -3.35 -3.00
CA THR A 100 9.01 -2.38 -2.85
C THR A 100 7.95 -2.56 -3.94
N LEU A 101 8.36 -2.61 -5.21
CA LEU A 101 7.43 -2.82 -6.34
C LEU A 101 6.74 -4.18 -6.27
N SER A 102 7.44 -5.23 -5.82
CA SER A 102 6.87 -6.56 -5.66
C SER A 102 5.77 -6.58 -4.59
N GLN A 103 6.03 -5.96 -3.43
CA GLN A 103 5.03 -5.90 -2.35
C GLN A 103 3.80 -5.10 -2.77
N VAL A 104 4.02 -3.99 -3.49
CA VAL A 104 2.92 -3.21 -4.09
C VAL A 104 2.10 -4.09 -5.04
N LEU A 105 2.74 -4.79 -5.98
CA LEU A 105 2.05 -5.66 -6.94
C LEU A 105 1.19 -6.75 -6.27
N HIS A 106 1.67 -7.37 -5.18
CA HIS A 106 0.85 -8.30 -4.38
C HIS A 106 -0.34 -7.59 -3.72
N GLY A 107 -0.13 -6.37 -3.23
CA GLY A 107 -1.17 -5.48 -2.73
C GLY A 107 -2.24 -5.18 -3.78
N GLU A 108 -1.85 -4.84 -5.01
CA GLU A 108 -2.80 -4.54 -6.11
C GLU A 108 -3.69 -5.74 -6.45
N GLN A 109 -3.13 -6.96 -6.45
CA GLN A 109 -3.93 -8.18 -6.63
C GLN A 109 -4.95 -8.37 -5.51
N ALA A 110 -4.57 -8.10 -4.26
CA ALA A 110 -5.50 -8.16 -3.15
C ALA A 110 -6.54 -7.03 -3.17
N ALA A 111 -6.16 -5.83 -3.59
CA ALA A 111 -7.06 -4.69 -3.77
C ALA A 111 -8.12 -5.01 -4.83
N LEU A 112 -7.73 -5.62 -5.95
CA LEU A 112 -8.66 -6.10 -6.98
C LEU A 112 -9.69 -7.09 -6.42
N ILE A 113 -9.24 -8.05 -5.59
CA ILE A 113 -10.13 -9.03 -4.93
C ILE A 113 -11.09 -8.32 -3.97
N CYS A 114 -10.58 -7.41 -3.14
CA CYS A 114 -11.39 -6.66 -2.18
C CYS A 114 -12.41 -5.75 -2.87
N ALA A 115 -12.01 -5.02 -3.92
CA ALA A 115 -12.88 -4.18 -4.73
C ALA A 115 -13.98 -5.03 -5.41
N SER A 116 -13.64 -6.23 -5.90
CA SER A 116 -14.62 -7.18 -6.45
C SER A 116 -15.64 -7.62 -5.40
N LYS A 117 -15.17 -7.96 -4.19
CA LYS A 117 -16.03 -8.33 -3.06
C LYS A 117 -16.95 -7.17 -2.64
N LEU A 118 -16.40 -5.95 -2.56
CA LEU A 118 -17.17 -4.73 -2.26
C LEU A 118 -18.22 -4.47 -3.35
N ALA A 119 -17.88 -4.58 -4.64
CA ALA A 119 -18.83 -4.39 -5.73
C ALA A 119 -20.00 -5.39 -5.70
N VAL A 120 -19.78 -6.61 -5.20
CA VAL A 120 -20.84 -7.61 -5.02
C VAL A 120 -21.75 -7.27 -3.83
N ALA A 121 -21.19 -6.75 -2.74
CA ALA A 121 -21.83 -6.74 -1.43
C ALA A 121 -22.32 -5.38 -0.92
N GLU A 122 -21.77 -4.27 -1.44
CA GLU A 122 -22.11 -2.92 -0.99
C GLU A 122 -23.61 -2.63 -1.15
N GLU A 123 -24.29 -2.26 -0.06
CA GLU A 123 -25.71 -1.88 -0.11
C GLU A 123 -25.89 -0.52 -0.80
N SER A 124 -24.96 0.41 -0.56
CA SER A 124 -24.95 1.72 -1.21
C SER A 124 -24.61 1.57 -2.70
N LEU A 125 -25.53 2.00 -3.57
CA LEU A 125 -25.29 1.97 -5.01
C LEU A 125 -24.12 2.87 -5.42
N SER A 126 -23.95 4.04 -4.79
CA SER A 126 -22.80 4.92 -5.02
C SER A 126 -21.47 4.26 -4.62
N ALA A 127 -21.42 3.57 -3.46
CA ALA A 127 -20.23 2.84 -3.04
C ALA A 127 -19.91 1.67 -3.97
N ARG A 128 -20.94 0.91 -4.38
CA ARG A 128 -20.81 -0.16 -5.38
C ARG A 128 -20.19 0.33 -6.69
N LEU A 129 -20.67 1.47 -7.22
CA LEU A 129 -20.13 2.03 -8.46
C LEU A 129 -18.68 2.50 -8.31
N CYS A 130 -18.32 3.03 -7.13
CA CYS A 130 -16.93 3.35 -6.81
C CYS A 130 -16.05 2.08 -6.80
N ALA A 131 -16.49 1.02 -6.11
CA ALA A 131 -15.79 -0.26 -6.08
C ALA A 131 -15.64 -0.88 -7.48
N ALA A 132 -16.68 -0.80 -8.33
CA ALA A 132 -16.60 -1.24 -9.72
C ALA A 132 -15.58 -0.44 -10.54
N GLY A 133 -15.47 0.87 -10.29
CA GLY A 133 -14.41 1.71 -10.87
C GLY A 133 -13.03 1.33 -10.37
N GLN A 134 -12.89 1.00 -9.09
CA GLN A 134 -11.63 0.55 -8.52
C GLN A 134 -11.15 -0.77 -9.15
N ILE A 135 -12.05 -1.71 -9.47
CA ILE A 135 -11.67 -2.97 -10.15
C ILE A 135 -10.86 -2.71 -11.43
N ILE A 136 -11.28 -1.74 -12.26
CA ILE A 136 -10.53 -1.42 -13.48
C ILE A 136 -9.24 -0.67 -13.19
N ASP A 137 -9.23 0.19 -12.17
CA ASP A 137 -8.02 0.89 -11.74
C ASP A 137 -6.96 -0.13 -11.26
N GLU A 138 -7.32 -1.11 -10.40
CA GLU A 138 -6.38 -2.15 -9.93
C GLU A 138 -5.95 -3.13 -11.02
N ALA A 139 -6.84 -3.47 -11.96
CA ALA A 139 -6.46 -4.28 -13.11
C ALA A 139 -5.33 -3.61 -13.92
N ARG A 140 -5.40 -2.28 -14.11
CA ARG A 140 -4.33 -1.51 -14.75
C ARG A 140 -3.08 -1.41 -13.88
N HIS A 141 -3.22 -1.23 -12.57
CA HIS A 141 -2.06 -1.20 -11.67
C HIS A 141 -1.28 -2.51 -11.73
N ILE A 142 -1.97 -3.66 -11.71
CA ILE A 142 -1.37 -4.98 -11.90
C ILE A 142 -0.65 -5.07 -13.26
N GLU A 143 -1.27 -4.61 -14.35
CA GLU A 143 -0.64 -4.59 -15.68
C GLU A 143 0.63 -3.72 -15.68
N ALA A 144 0.55 -2.52 -15.14
CA ALA A 144 1.66 -1.56 -15.13
C ALA A 144 2.82 -2.01 -14.23
N PHE A 145 2.55 -2.39 -12.98
CA PHE A 145 3.57 -2.90 -12.06
C PHE A 145 4.13 -4.24 -12.54
N GLY A 146 3.29 -5.12 -13.09
CA GLY A 146 3.73 -6.37 -13.70
C GLY A 146 4.70 -6.13 -14.85
N ARG A 147 4.42 -5.16 -15.73
CA ARG A 147 5.33 -4.78 -16.82
C ARG A 147 6.61 -4.11 -16.31
N LEU A 148 6.52 -3.27 -15.28
CA LEU A 148 7.67 -2.61 -14.65
C LEU A 148 8.62 -3.66 -14.05
N VAL A 149 8.09 -4.56 -13.23
CA VAL A 149 8.85 -5.64 -12.59
C VAL A 149 9.39 -6.63 -13.62
N ASN A 150 8.62 -7.07 -14.61
CA ASN A 150 9.11 -8.08 -15.55
C ASN A 150 10.12 -7.54 -16.58
N ASN A 151 9.96 -6.28 -17.01
CA ASN A 151 10.70 -5.79 -18.19
C ASN A 151 11.70 -4.67 -17.89
N LYS A 152 11.54 -3.92 -16.80
CA LYS A 152 12.36 -2.72 -16.50
C LYS A 152 13.18 -2.85 -15.22
N LEU A 153 12.71 -3.63 -14.24
CA LEU A 153 13.45 -4.00 -13.03
C LEU A 153 13.17 -5.46 -12.66
N PRO A 154 13.83 -6.45 -13.33
CA PRO A 154 13.55 -7.89 -13.21
C PRO A 154 14.07 -8.49 -11.90
N ILE A 155 13.60 -7.93 -10.78
CA ILE A 155 13.86 -8.39 -9.41
C ILE A 155 12.52 -8.42 -8.70
N SER A 156 12.09 -9.61 -8.33
CA SER A 156 10.77 -9.87 -7.77
C SER A 156 10.87 -10.66 -6.48
N TYR A 157 10.17 -10.19 -5.45
CA TYR A 157 10.13 -10.83 -4.14
C TYR A 157 8.78 -11.51 -3.88
N PRO A 158 8.76 -12.62 -3.11
CA PRO A 158 7.50 -13.17 -2.62
C PRO A 158 6.82 -12.15 -1.69
N MET A 159 5.51 -12.30 -1.54
CA MET A 159 4.76 -11.52 -0.56
C MET A 159 5.34 -11.77 0.84
N SER A 160 5.71 -10.70 1.54
CA SER A 160 6.24 -10.79 2.90
C SER A 160 5.20 -11.41 3.84
N LYS A 161 5.66 -12.09 4.89
CA LYS A 161 4.78 -12.74 5.87
C LYS A 161 3.82 -11.74 6.53
N ALA A 162 4.29 -10.53 6.82
CA ALA A 162 3.49 -9.47 7.41
C ALA A 162 2.35 -9.05 6.47
N LEU A 163 2.67 -8.74 5.21
CA LEU A 163 1.65 -8.37 4.22
C LEU A 163 0.66 -9.51 4.00
N LYS A 164 1.15 -10.76 3.89
CA LYS A 164 0.30 -11.94 3.72
C LYS A 164 -0.76 -12.08 4.82
N GLY A 165 -0.37 -11.93 6.09
CA GLY A 165 -1.30 -12.01 7.22
C GLY A 165 -2.38 -10.92 7.15
N LEU A 166 -1.97 -9.68 6.94
CA LEU A 166 -2.92 -8.55 6.83
C LEU A 166 -3.91 -8.74 5.67
N LEU A 167 -3.42 -9.20 4.50
CA LEU A 167 -4.26 -9.42 3.33
C LEU A 167 -5.20 -10.62 3.52
N GLU A 168 -4.72 -11.69 4.15
CA GLU A 168 -5.57 -12.85 4.49
C GLU A 168 -6.73 -12.43 5.40
N ASP A 169 -6.46 -11.69 6.48
CA ASP A 169 -7.51 -11.20 7.39
C ASP A 169 -8.50 -10.25 6.66
N THR A 170 -7.96 -9.35 5.83
CA THR A 170 -8.76 -8.36 5.06
C THR A 170 -9.67 -9.01 4.03
N ILE A 171 -9.18 -10.05 3.33
CA ILE A 171 -9.92 -10.73 2.26
C ILE A 171 -10.94 -11.71 2.86
N THR A 172 -10.53 -12.49 3.86
CA THR A 172 -11.32 -13.62 4.38
C THR A 172 -12.39 -13.21 5.39
N THR A 173 -12.30 -12.04 6.02
CA THR A 173 -13.33 -11.54 6.93
C THR A 173 -14.72 -11.53 6.27
N SER A 174 -15.77 -11.97 6.96
CA SER A 174 -17.14 -11.86 6.44
C SER A 174 -17.73 -10.47 6.59
N LYS A 175 -17.07 -9.57 7.35
CA LYS A 175 -17.59 -8.23 7.66
C LYS A 175 -17.09 -7.23 6.61
N LEU A 176 -18.02 -6.65 5.86
CA LEU A 176 -17.70 -5.79 4.72
C LEU A 176 -16.91 -4.54 5.13
N ASP A 177 -17.26 -3.95 6.27
CA ASP A 177 -16.57 -2.79 6.82
C ASP A 177 -15.12 -3.12 7.22
N MET A 178 -14.82 -4.35 7.63
CA MET A 178 -13.45 -4.78 7.93
C MET A 178 -12.64 -4.99 6.66
N THR A 179 -13.24 -5.50 5.57
CA THR A 179 -12.58 -5.52 4.25
C THR A 179 -12.24 -4.10 3.80
N ASN A 180 -13.18 -3.16 3.95
CA ASN A 180 -12.97 -1.77 3.60
C ASN A 180 -11.88 -1.12 4.49
N LEU A 181 -11.92 -1.35 5.81
CA LEU A 181 -10.91 -0.86 6.76
C LEU A 181 -9.52 -1.42 6.46
N GLY A 182 -9.42 -2.70 6.14
CA GLY A 182 -8.16 -3.37 5.82
C GLY A 182 -7.58 -2.87 4.50
N MET A 183 -8.38 -2.89 3.43
CA MET A 183 -7.88 -2.53 2.11
C MET A 183 -7.79 -1.02 1.92
N GLN A 184 -8.93 -0.33 2.02
CA GLN A 184 -9.03 1.08 1.63
C GLN A 184 -8.35 2.05 2.59
N VAL A 185 -8.20 1.65 3.86
CA VAL A 185 -7.66 2.54 4.89
C VAL A 185 -6.24 2.13 5.28
N LEU A 186 -6.03 0.87 5.64
CA LEU A 186 -4.72 0.40 6.09
C LEU A 186 -3.74 0.19 4.92
N VAL A 187 -4.10 -0.64 3.93
CA VAL A 187 -3.20 -0.97 2.80
C VAL A 187 -3.04 0.22 1.86
N GLU A 188 -4.14 0.76 1.33
CA GLU A 188 -4.10 1.89 0.40
C GLU A 188 -3.59 3.18 1.04
N GLY A 189 -3.88 3.43 2.33
CA GLY A 189 -3.36 4.61 3.02
C GLY A 189 -1.83 4.65 3.09
N ILE A 190 -1.23 3.47 3.17
CA ILE A 190 0.23 3.29 3.14
C ILE A 190 0.75 3.34 1.70
N ALA A 191 0.10 2.67 0.75
CA ALA A 191 0.45 2.73 -0.67
C ALA A 191 0.43 4.16 -1.19
N LEU A 192 -0.61 4.93 -0.88
CA LEU A 192 -0.73 6.34 -1.23
C LEU A 192 0.42 7.18 -0.67
N SER A 193 0.83 6.94 0.57
CA SER A 193 1.96 7.64 1.19
C SER A 193 3.29 7.28 0.53
N LEU A 194 3.46 6.01 0.14
CA LEU A 194 4.60 5.53 -0.63
C LEU A 194 4.66 6.20 -2.02
N PHE A 195 3.56 6.21 -2.77
CA PHE A 195 3.49 6.81 -4.09
C PHE A 195 3.71 8.33 -4.05
N GLN A 196 3.17 9.02 -3.04
CA GLN A 196 3.47 10.43 -2.79
C GLN A 196 4.96 10.68 -2.60
N SER A 197 5.65 9.82 -1.86
CA SER A 197 7.10 9.89 -1.69
C SER A 197 7.83 9.66 -3.02
N MET A 198 7.43 8.65 -3.79
CA MET A 198 8.02 8.38 -5.11
C MET A 198 7.85 9.57 -6.06
N VAL A 199 6.65 10.12 -6.20
CA VAL A 199 6.37 11.27 -7.07
C VAL A 199 7.13 12.52 -6.63
N ALA A 200 7.27 12.73 -5.31
CA ALA A 200 7.96 13.89 -4.77
C ALA A 200 9.48 13.85 -5.01
N TYR A 201 10.10 12.66 -4.94
CA TYR A 201 11.57 12.55 -4.89
C TYR A 201 12.21 11.90 -6.12
N THR A 202 11.46 11.13 -6.92
CA THR A 202 12.03 10.54 -8.13
C THR A 202 12.51 11.62 -9.09
N LYS A 203 13.69 11.40 -9.65
CA LYS A 203 14.25 12.22 -10.73
C LYS A 203 14.00 11.61 -12.11
N ASP A 204 13.48 10.38 -12.17
CA ASP A 204 13.22 9.71 -13.42
C ASP A 204 11.82 10.11 -13.95
N PRO A 205 11.74 10.71 -15.16
CA PRO A 205 10.48 11.21 -15.71
C PRO A 205 9.46 10.10 -16.01
N PHE A 206 9.91 8.91 -16.42
CA PHE A 206 9.02 7.79 -16.70
C PHE A 206 8.37 7.28 -15.41
N ILE A 207 9.18 7.10 -14.36
CA ILE A 207 8.68 6.68 -13.04
C ILE A 207 7.76 7.75 -12.46
N LYS A 208 8.09 9.03 -12.63
CA LYS A 208 7.26 10.14 -12.17
C LYS A 208 5.88 10.14 -12.82
N ASP A 209 5.80 9.98 -14.14
CA ASP A 209 4.52 9.96 -14.85
C ASP A 209 3.66 8.78 -14.40
N LEU A 210 4.23 7.57 -14.39
CA LEU A 210 3.53 6.36 -13.97
C LEU A 210 3.00 6.47 -12.54
N MET A 211 3.87 6.83 -11.58
CA MET A 211 3.47 6.92 -10.17
C MET A 211 2.48 8.06 -9.93
N THR A 212 2.51 9.15 -10.73
CA THR A 212 1.52 10.23 -10.60
C THR A 212 0.12 9.77 -10.98
N ARG A 213 0.00 8.95 -12.02
CA ARG A 213 -1.29 8.39 -12.47
C ARG A 213 -1.87 7.44 -11.43
N ILE A 214 -1.04 6.52 -10.94
CA ILE A 214 -1.42 5.55 -9.89
C ILE A 214 -1.76 6.27 -8.58
N GLN A 215 -0.94 7.23 -8.15
CA GLN A 215 -1.21 8.01 -6.93
C GLN A 215 -2.55 8.75 -6.99
N ARG A 216 -2.97 9.23 -8.17
CA ARG A 216 -4.27 9.88 -8.36
C ARG A 216 -5.43 8.88 -8.22
N ASP A 217 -5.21 7.63 -8.63
CA ASP A 217 -6.18 6.55 -8.50
C ASP A 217 -6.29 6.13 -7.02
N GLU A 218 -5.17 5.88 -6.34
CA GLU A 218 -5.13 5.56 -4.90
C GLU A 218 -5.70 6.66 -4.00
N ALA A 219 -5.50 7.92 -4.36
CA ALA A 219 -6.09 9.03 -3.61
C ALA A 219 -7.63 8.96 -3.62
N ARG A 220 -8.24 8.42 -4.69
CA ARG A 220 -9.68 8.19 -4.74
C ARG A 220 -10.09 6.98 -3.92
N HIS A 221 -9.39 5.85 -4.03
CA HIS A 221 -9.71 4.63 -3.28
C HIS A 221 -9.70 4.90 -1.76
N PHE A 222 -8.62 5.52 -1.27
CA PHE A 222 -8.52 5.95 0.12
C PHE A 222 -9.65 6.91 0.55
N ALA A 223 -10.03 7.85 -0.31
CA ALA A 223 -11.13 8.77 -0.04
C ALA A 223 -12.50 8.07 -0.01
N ILE A 224 -12.73 7.09 -0.89
CA ILE A 224 -13.94 6.26 -0.92
C ILE A 224 -14.05 5.51 0.40
N GLY A 225 -13.00 4.79 0.82
CA GLY A 225 -13.03 4.05 2.10
C GLY A 225 -13.30 4.96 3.30
N ARG A 226 -12.67 6.13 3.34
CA ARG A 226 -12.92 7.14 4.38
C ARG A 226 -14.37 7.61 4.44
N ILE A 227 -14.98 7.90 3.28
CA ILE A 227 -16.38 8.36 3.21
C ILE A 227 -17.32 7.21 3.58
N THR A 228 -17.08 6.01 3.07
CA THR A 228 -17.92 4.83 3.33
C THR A 228 -17.91 4.45 4.81
N LEU A 229 -16.75 4.49 5.47
CA LEU A 229 -16.61 4.07 6.87
C LEU A 229 -16.88 5.17 7.90
N GLY A 230 -16.90 6.46 7.50
CA GLY A 230 -16.91 7.60 8.42
C GLY A 230 -18.07 7.64 9.43
N ASN A 231 -19.18 6.95 9.16
CA ASN A 231 -20.31 6.84 10.09
C ASN A 231 -20.58 5.42 10.59
N VAL A 232 -19.98 4.39 9.96
CA VAL A 232 -20.27 2.98 10.24
C VAL A 232 -20.02 2.62 11.70
N TYR A 233 -18.94 3.12 12.29
CA TYR A 233 -18.53 2.73 13.64
C TYR A 233 -19.26 3.47 14.77
N LYS A 234 -20.05 4.51 14.46
CA LYS A 234 -20.79 5.28 15.48
C LYS A 234 -21.98 4.50 16.04
N GLU A 235 -22.51 3.57 15.26
CA GLU A 235 -23.71 2.81 15.57
C GLU A 235 -23.41 1.39 16.09
N MET A 236 -22.14 0.99 16.09
CA MET A 236 -21.70 -0.33 16.53
C MET A 236 -21.74 -0.50 18.05
N SER A 237 -21.98 -1.74 18.49
CA SER A 237 -21.83 -2.13 19.88
C SER A 237 -20.36 -2.03 20.34
N GLY A 238 -20.15 -1.97 21.66
CA GLY A 238 -18.79 -1.95 22.23
C GLY A 238 -17.96 -3.18 21.85
N THR A 239 -18.59 -4.35 21.69
CA THR A 239 -17.91 -5.58 21.26
C THR A 239 -17.47 -5.49 19.80
N GLU A 240 -18.35 -5.08 18.89
CA GLU A 240 -18.01 -4.95 17.47
C GLU A 240 -16.91 -3.91 17.25
N ARG A 241 -17.01 -2.77 17.95
CA ARG A 241 -16.00 -1.71 17.88
C ARG A 241 -14.65 -2.20 18.40
N LYS A 242 -14.62 -2.96 19.49
CA LYS A 242 -13.40 -3.55 20.04
C LYS A 242 -12.69 -4.45 19.02
N GLU A 243 -13.41 -5.22 18.23
CA GLU A 243 -12.83 -6.04 17.15
C GLU A 243 -12.14 -5.16 16.09
N ARG A 244 -12.72 -4.00 15.74
CA ARG A 244 -12.10 -3.07 14.76
C ARG A 244 -10.89 -2.38 15.34
N GLU A 245 -10.93 -2.03 16.63
CA GLU A 245 -9.77 -1.49 17.34
C GLU A 245 -8.61 -2.51 17.35
N GLU A 246 -8.89 -3.78 17.61
CA GLU A 246 -7.89 -4.86 17.55
C GLU A 246 -7.30 -4.99 16.15
N PHE A 247 -8.16 -5.00 15.13
CA PHE A 247 -7.73 -5.05 13.73
C PHE A 247 -6.85 -3.84 13.32
N VAL A 248 -7.20 -2.62 13.73
CA VAL A 248 -6.37 -1.43 13.48
C VAL A 248 -5.02 -1.53 14.18
N VAL A 249 -4.99 -2.01 15.43
CA VAL A 249 -3.74 -2.16 16.20
C VAL A 249 -2.83 -3.19 15.54
N GLU A 250 -3.36 -4.38 15.24
CA GLU A 250 -2.62 -5.46 14.62
C GLU A 250 -2.12 -5.07 13.22
N GLY A 251 -2.99 -4.44 12.42
CA GLY A 251 -2.63 -3.90 11.11
C GLY A 251 -1.53 -2.86 11.21
N ALA A 252 -1.61 -1.92 12.15
CA ALA A 252 -0.59 -0.88 12.32
C ALA A 252 0.79 -1.45 12.68
N TYR A 253 0.87 -2.42 13.61
CA TYR A 253 2.13 -3.11 13.92
C TYR A 253 2.66 -3.90 12.73
N THR A 254 1.78 -4.65 12.06
CA THR A 254 2.14 -5.48 10.90
C THR A 254 2.72 -4.63 9.78
N LEU A 255 2.08 -3.50 9.48
CA LEU A 255 2.55 -2.56 8.47
C LEU A 255 3.85 -1.89 8.88
N TYR A 256 4.00 -1.49 10.15
CA TYR A 256 5.23 -0.88 10.63
C TYR A 256 6.44 -1.82 10.51
N GLU A 257 6.27 -3.10 10.85
CA GLU A 257 7.32 -4.11 10.69
C GLU A 257 7.57 -4.48 9.23
N HIS A 258 6.51 -4.57 8.40
CA HIS A 258 6.62 -4.81 6.96
C HIS A 258 7.56 -3.80 6.29
N LEU A 259 7.46 -2.52 6.67
CA LEU A 259 8.29 -1.43 6.14
C LEU A 259 9.79 -1.53 6.49
N CYS A 260 10.24 -2.56 7.21
CA CYS A 260 11.67 -2.81 7.44
C CYS A 260 12.35 -3.59 6.30
N ALA A 261 11.56 -4.19 5.38
CA ALA A 261 12.06 -4.92 4.21
C ALA A 261 13.13 -5.97 4.54
N ASP A 262 12.94 -6.75 5.61
CA ASP A 262 13.96 -7.67 6.12
C ASP A 262 14.36 -8.79 5.14
N ASP A 263 13.56 -9.03 4.11
CA ASP A 263 13.76 -10.10 3.13
C ASP A 263 14.87 -9.77 2.12
N ILE A 264 15.33 -8.52 2.05
CA ILE A 264 16.32 -8.11 1.04
C ILE A 264 17.76 -8.41 1.44
N TRP A 265 18.03 -8.65 2.73
CA TRP A 265 19.41 -8.71 3.24
C TRP A 265 20.15 -10.00 2.85
N GLU A 266 19.51 -11.17 3.01
CA GLU A 266 20.14 -12.46 2.74
C GLU A 266 20.47 -12.67 1.24
N PRO A 267 19.60 -12.29 0.28
CA PRO A 267 19.93 -12.33 -1.15
C PRO A 267 21.18 -11.52 -1.52
N MET A 268 21.49 -10.48 -0.74
CA MET A 268 22.66 -9.63 -0.93
C MET A 268 23.92 -10.14 -0.21
N GLY A 269 23.85 -11.34 0.39
CA GLY A 269 24.94 -11.88 1.22
C GLY A 269 25.16 -11.12 2.53
N LEU A 270 24.20 -10.30 2.96
CA LEU A 270 24.26 -9.55 4.20
C LEU A 270 23.52 -10.29 5.33
N SER A 271 24.00 -10.11 6.56
CA SER A 271 23.35 -10.69 7.73
C SER A 271 21.99 -10.03 7.97
N LYS A 272 20.89 -10.79 7.80
CA LYS A 272 19.53 -10.36 8.13
C LYS A 272 19.46 -9.77 9.52
N LYS A 273 19.97 -10.50 10.52
CA LYS A 273 19.93 -10.09 11.93
C LYS A 273 20.60 -8.73 12.16
N GLU A 274 21.79 -8.53 11.60
CA GLU A 274 22.54 -7.28 11.79
C GLU A 274 21.89 -6.11 11.03
N CYS A 275 21.51 -6.31 9.77
CA CYS A 275 20.89 -5.25 8.96
C CYS A 275 19.52 -4.85 9.52
N SER A 276 18.68 -5.82 9.89
CA SER A 276 17.41 -5.59 10.57
C SER A 276 17.56 -4.81 11.87
N HIS A 277 18.61 -5.09 12.65
CA HIS A 277 18.91 -4.35 13.88
C HIS A 277 19.36 -2.90 13.59
N LEU A 278 20.21 -2.70 12.58
CA LEU A 278 20.65 -1.37 12.15
C LEU A 278 19.49 -0.52 11.64
N VAL A 279 18.60 -1.08 10.81
CA VAL A 279 17.43 -0.39 10.29
C VAL A 279 16.43 -0.01 11.39
N ARG A 280 16.26 -0.86 12.41
CA ARG A 280 15.36 -0.57 13.54
C ARG A 280 15.94 0.41 14.55
N SER A 281 17.27 0.46 14.69
CA SER A 281 17.97 1.42 15.55
C SER A 281 18.27 2.76 14.86
N SER A 282 18.16 2.84 13.54
CA SER A 282 18.35 4.07 12.76
C SER A 282 17.18 5.04 12.94
N GLU A 283 17.46 6.21 13.52
CA GLU A 283 16.46 7.29 13.64
C GLU A 283 15.99 7.79 12.27
N VAL A 284 16.85 7.74 11.23
CA VAL A 284 16.46 8.11 9.85
C VAL A 284 15.42 7.13 9.33
N ALA A 285 15.69 5.83 9.44
CA ALA A 285 14.76 4.79 9.00
C ALA A 285 13.46 4.83 9.83
N ASN A 286 13.55 5.02 11.14
CA ASN A 286 12.39 5.21 12.02
C ASN A 286 11.54 6.41 11.56
N SER A 287 12.17 7.55 11.27
CA SER A 287 11.46 8.74 10.77
C SER A 287 10.74 8.47 9.44
N MET A 288 11.37 7.73 8.52
CA MET A 288 10.76 7.37 7.24
C MET A 288 9.57 6.44 7.42
N ARG A 289 9.72 5.37 8.21
CA ARG A 289 8.59 4.45 8.48
C ARG A 289 7.44 5.17 9.18
N ARG A 290 7.72 6.06 10.13
CA ARG A 290 6.69 6.92 10.75
C ARG A 290 5.97 7.78 9.73
N SER A 291 6.69 8.38 8.77
CA SER A 291 6.09 9.32 7.81
C SER A 291 4.96 8.72 6.97
N ILE A 292 4.97 7.40 6.80
CA ILE A 292 3.94 6.65 6.06
C ILE A 292 2.60 6.61 6.82
N PHE A 293 2.61 6.76 8.15
CA PHE A 293 1.40 6.81 8.99
C PHE A 293 0.73 8.19 9.02
N ARG A 294 1.33 9.20 8.38
CA ARG A 294 0.91 10.61 8.46
C ARG A 294 -0.54 10.84 8.03
N ARG A 295 -1.06 10.07 7.06
CA ARG A 295 -2.46 10.13 6.62
C ARG A 295 -3.35 9.12 7.36
N LEU A 296 -2.80 7.97 7.73
CA LEU A 296 -3.54 6.90 8.37
C LEU A 296 -4.07 7.33 9.75
N VAL A 297 -3.22 7.90 10.61
CA VAL A 297 -3.59 8.24 11.99
C VAL A 297 -4.74 9.27 12.06
N PRO A 298 -4.72 10.40 11.33
CA PRO A 298 -5.86 11.31 11.25
C PRO A 298 -7.15 10.64 10.77
N THR A 299 -7.04 9.68 9.85
CA THR A 299 -8.18 8.97 9.25
C THR A 299 -8.82 8.01 10.25
N ILE A 300 -8.02 7.25 10.99
CA ILE A 300 -8.49 6.41 12.11
C ILE A 300 -9.18 7.26 13.18
N ARG A 301 -8.67 8.47 13.46
CA ARG A 301 -9.34 9.43 14.35
C ARG A 301 -10.69 9.88 13.82
N GLU A 302 -10.79 10.25 12.55
CA GLU A 302 -12.05 10.71 11.94
C GLU A 302 -13.13 9.64 11.94
N MET A 303 -12.74 8.38 11.70
CA MET A 303 -13.62 7.21 11.79
C MET A 303 -14.09 6.92 13.22
N GLY A 304 -13.55 7.61 14.23
CA GLY A 304 -13.85 7.37 15.64
C GLY A 304 -13.15 6.13 16.20
N LEU A 305 -12.15 5.56 15.52
CA LEU A 305 -11.43 4.38 15.98
C LEU A 305 -10.18 4.71 16.81
N LEU A 306 -9.80 5.99 16.95
CA LEU A 306 -8.71 6.41 17.84
C LEU A 306 -9.15 6.37 19.31
N THR A 307 -9.39 5.17 19.84
CA THR A 307 -9.73 4.91 21.24
C THR A 307 -8.46 4.90 22.11
N PRO A 308 -8.57 4.83 23.45
CA PRO A 308 -7.38 4.70 24.30
C PRO A 308 -6.48 3.53 23.89
N ARG A 309 -7.06 2.38 23.54
CA ARG A 309 -6.31 1.20 23.07
C ARG A 309 -5.52 1.48 21.79
N VAL A 310 -6.16 2.08 20.80
CA VAL A 310 -5.50 2.41 19.52
C VAL A 310 -4.47 3.52 19.72
N SER A 311 -4.75 4.48 20.61
CA SER A 311 -3.82 5.54 20.99
C SER A 311 -2.56 4.98 21.64
N ASP A 312 -2.69 4.03 22.57
CA ASP A 312 -1.56 3.36 23.23
C ASP A 312 -0.67 2.64 22.19
N ALA A 313 -1.27 2.00 21.19
CA ALA A 313 -0.53 1.35 20.11
C ALA A 313 0.21 2.36 19.24
N PHE A 314 -0.46 3.45 18.85
CA PHE A 314 0.15 4.52 18.07
C PHE A 314 1.25 5.27 18.84
N GLU A 315 1.13 5.38 20.16
CA GLU A 315 2.19 5.94 21.01
C GLU A 315 3.43 5.05 21.02
N LYS A 316 3.25 3.72 21.17
CA LYS A 316 4.36 2.74 21.09
C LYS A 316 5.05 2.74 19.73
N LEU A 317 4.29 2.94 18.65
CA LEU A 317 4.82 3.11 17.29
C LEU A 317 5.39 4.52 17.04
N ARG A 318 5.28 5.43 18.02
CA ARG A 318 5.68 6.84 17.94
C ARG A 318 4.95 7.62 16.84
N VAL A 319 3.74 7.23 16.44
CA VAL A 319 2.96 7.87 15.37
C VAL A 319 1.74 8.65 15.87
N LEU A 320 1.45 8.60 17.19
CA LEU A 320 0.28 9.27 17.78
C LEU A 320 0.27 10.79 17.57
N ASP A 321 1.44 11.42 17.44
CA ASP A 321 1.55 12.87 17.16
C ASP A 321 0.85 13.27 15.84
N TYR A 322 0.75 12.36 14.87
CA TYR A 322 -0.02 12.61 13.65
C TYR A 322 -1.51 12.77 13.91
N ALA A 323 -2.04 12.33 15.06
CA ALA A 323 -3.44 12.54 15.43
C ALA A 323 -3.79 14.02 15.62
N ALA A 324 -2.82 14.94 15.70
CA ALA A 324 -3.06 16.37 15.71
C ALA A 324 -3.13 16.99 14.30
N MET A 325 -2.73 16.25 13.26
CA MET A 325 -2.72 16.76 11.88
C MET A 325 -4.15 16.97 11.34
N PRO A 326 -4.32 17.92 10.40
CA PRO A 326 -5.58 18.08 9.69
C PRO A 326 -5.90 16.82 8.88
N MET A 327 -7.17 16.65 8.53
CA MET A 327 -7.56 15.59 7.62
C MET A 327 -6.85 15.77 6.29
N PRO A 328 -6.40 14.67 5.66
CA PRO A 328 -5.84 14.74 4.34
C PRO A 328 -6.90 15.28 3.37
N ALA A 329 -6.53 16.29 2.59
CA ALA A 329 -7.38 16.84 1.53
C ALA A 329 -7.66 15.80 0.44
#